data_AF-A0A922YH00-F1
#
_entry.id   AF-A0A922YH00-F1
#
_cell.length_a   1.000
_cell.length_b   1.000
_cell.length_c   1.000
_cell.angle_alpha   90.00
_cell.angle_beta   90.00
_cell.angle_gamma   90.00
#
_symmetry.space_group_name_H-M   'P 1'
#
loop_
_entity.id
_entity.type
_entity.pdbx_description
1 polymer ?
#
loop_
_entity_poly.entity_id
_entity_poly.type
_entity_poly.pdbx_seq_one_letter_code
_entity_poly.pdbx_strand_id
1 'polypeptide(L)'
;MDFRQTFFDAQGRMSPRNFARGLIVLTGVMVVIQALAVIAGPQANVLQYALVFPYISVFAKRLHDAGQTAWLWLAFLVGWVVVNAVVGGILMQLMVPGAMELSTDLVNAMMAPESVDQAALSAKVEEFARLSAVPNILSFLIASGVTGYVAYSLKSDPRPNRFGPPTTGSRSS
;
A
#
# COMPACT_ATOMS: atom_id res chain seq x y z
N MET A 1 -14.81 -16.16 3.93
CA MET A 1 -14.24 -15.01 4.66
C MET A 1 -15.39 -14.03 4.84
N ASP A 2 -15.71 -13.64 6.06
CA ASP A 2 -16.71 -12.59 6.28
C ASP A 2 -16.04 -11.23 6.04
N PHE A 3 -16.43 -10.54 4.96
CA PHE A 3 -15.85 -9.27 4.55
C PHE A 3 -16.10 -8.15 5.56
N ARG A 4 -17.29 -8.15 6.19
CA ARG A 4 -17.66 -7.10 7.14
C ARG A 4 -16.75 -7.16 8.35
N GLN A 5 -16.61 -8.35 8.92
CA GLN A 5 -15.70 -8.55 10.05
C GLN A 5 -14.25 -8.30 9.63
N THR A 6 -13.82 -8.78 8.46
CA THR A 6 -12.41 -8.67 8.04
C THR A 6 -11.93 -7.22 7.88
N PHE A 7 -12.73 -6.38 7.22
CA PHE A 7 -12.30 -5.06 6.76
C PHE A 7 -12.86 -3.90 7.56
N PHE A 8 -13.90 -4.12 8.37
CA PHE A 8 -14.57 -3.06 9.13
C PHE A 8 -14.56 -3.30 10.64
N ASP A 9 -13.83 -4.33 11.10
CA ASP A 9 -13.59 -4.57 12.51
C ASP A 9 -12.11 -4.91 12.72
N ALA A 10 -11.45 -4.18 13.62
CA ALA A 10 -10.05 -4.39 13.97
C ALA A 10 -9.87 -5.36 15.17
N GLN A 11 -10.96 -5.76 15.82
CA GLN A 11 -10.93 -6.65 16.99
C GLN A 11 -10.87 -8.11 16.58
N GLY A 12 -10.15 -8.91 17.36
CA GLY A 12 -9.99 -10.34 17.14
C GLY A 12 -8.64 -10.73 16.56
N ARG A 13 -8.55 -11.98 16.12
CA ARG A 13 -7.33 -12.61 15.61
C ARG A 13 -7.54 -13.09 14.18
N MET A 14 -6.48 -13.02 13.36
CA MET A 14 -6.52 -13.49 11.97
C MET A 14 -5.35 -14.43 11.68
N SER A 15 -5.67 -15.64 11.22
CA SER A 15 -4.66 -16.63 10.81
C SER A 15 -3.85 -16.13 9.61
N PRO A 16 -2.59 -16.60 9.43
CA PRO A 16 -1.74 -16.14 8.34
C PRO A 16 -2.40 -16.29 6.96
N ARG A 17 -3.12 -17.39 6.72
CA ARG A 17 -3.80 -17.66 5.44
C ARG A 17 -4.94 -16.67 5.18
N ASN A 18 -5.73 -16.34 6.21
CA ASN A 18 -6.81 -15.37 6.07
C ASN A 18 -6.27 -13.94 5.92
N PHE A 19 -5.18 -13.61 6.61
CA PHE A 19 -4.45 -12.36 6.43
C PHE A 19 -3.99 -12.18 4.99
N ALA A 20 -3.33 -13.20 4.40
CA ALA A 20 -2.88 -13.14 3.01
C ALA A 20 -4.04 -12.92 2.03
N ARG A 21 -5.18 -13.61 2.23
CA ARG A 21 -6.38 -13.41 1.40
C ARG A 21 -6.93 -11.99 1.52
N GLY A 22 -7.04 -11.46 2.74
CA GLY A 22 -7.48 -10.09 2.98
C GLY A 22 -6.57 -9.06 2.34
N LEU A 23 -5.25 -9.25 2.50
CA LEU A 23 -4.24 -8.37 1.91
C LEU A 23 -4.27 -8.40 0.37
N ILE A 24 -4.43 -9.57 -0.25
CA ILE A 24 -4.55 -9.71 -1.72
C ILE A 24 -5.76 -8.93 -2.23
N VAL A 25 -6.90 -9.02 -1.54
CA VAL A 25 -8.11 -8.26 -1.91
C VAL A 25 -7.85 -6.76 -1.81
N LEU A 26 -7.30 -6.27 -0.69
CA LEU A 26 -7.00 -4.84 -0.53
C LEU A 26 -5.98 -4.32 -1.55
N THR A 27 -4.96 -5.13 -1.83
CA THR A 27 -3.94 -4.83 -2.84
C THR A 27 -4.58 -4.74 -4.22
N GLY A 28 -5.44 -5.70 -4.58
CA GLY A 28 -6.16 -5.70 -5.84
C GLY A 28 -7.07 -4.48 -6.02
N VAL A 29 -7.84 -4.11 -4.98
CA VAL A 29 -8.67 -2.89 -5.02
C VAL A 29 -7.81 -1.64 -5.17
N MET A 30 -6.67 -1.57 -4.48
CA MET A 30 -5.76 -0.43 -4.60
C MET A 30 -5.13 -0.31 -6.00
N VAL A 31 -4.80 -1.43 -6.65
CA VAL A 31 -4.35 -1.44 -8.05
C VAL A 31 -5.45 -0.92 -8.98
N VAL A 32 -6.71 -1.31 -8.76
CA VAL A 32 -7.85 -0.79 -9.53
C VAL A 32 -7.99 0.72 -9.34
N ILE A 33 -7.85 1.24 -8.12
CA ILE A 33 -7.89 2.69 -7.84
C ILE A 33 -6.74 3.42 -8.57
N GLN A 34 -5.53 2.87 -8.54
CA GLN A 34 -4.39 3.47 -9.26
C GLN A 34 -4.61 3.46 -10.78
N ALA A 35 -5.11 2.37 -11.35
CA ALA A 35 -5.47 2.31 -12.76
C ALA A 35 -6.57 3.31 -13.12
N LEU A 36 -7.58 3.46 -12.26
CA LEU A 36 -8.63 4.47 -12.42
C LEU A 36 -8.05 5.89 -12.36
N ALA A 37 -7.07 6.17 -11.49
CA ALA A 37 -6.42 7.47 -11.42
C ALA A 37 -5.65 7.83 -12.70
N VAL A 38 -5.12 6.82 -13.41
CA VAL A 38 -4.47 7.03 -14.71
C VAL A 38 -5.50 7.34 -15.81
N ILE A 39 -6.67 6.70 -15.78
CA ILE A 39 -7.69 6.81 -16.83
C ILE A 39 -8.61 8.03 -16.62
N ALA A 40 -9.11 8.20 -15.40
CA ALA A 40 -10.07 9.23 -15.03
C ALA A 40 -9.41 10.49 -14.48
N GLY A 41 -8.13 10.43 -14.13
CA GLY A 41 -7.33 11.52 -13.60
C GLY A 41 -7.03 11.39 -12.09
N PRO A 42 -6.08 12.20 -11.58
CA PRO A 42 -5.53 12.06 -10.23
C PRO A 42 -6.55 12.14 -9.08
N GLN A 43 -7.70 12.77 -9.32
CA GLN A 43 -8.78 12.90 -8.34
C GLN A 43 -9.37 11.56 -7.88
N ALA A 44 -9.27 10.50 -8.70
CA ALA A 44 -9.68 9.16 -8.30
C ALA A 44 -8.83 8.59 -7.14
N ASN A 45 -7.63 9.14 -6.89
CA ASN A 45 -6.81 8.73 -5.76
C ASN A 45 -7.48 8.99 -4.40
N VAL A 46 -8.49 9.87 -4.31
CA VAL A 46 -9.23 10.08 -3.05
C VAL A 46 -9.86 8.79 -2.52
N LEU A 47 -10.18 7.84 -3.40
CA LEU A 47 -10.78 6.56 -3.04
C LEU A 47 -9.83 5.70 -2.18
N GLN A 48 -8.52 5.92 -2.26
CA GLN A 48 -7.54 5.18 -1.48
C GLN A 48 -7.72 5.39 0.03
N TYR A 49 -8.22 6.55 0.45
CA TYR A 49 -8.42 6.86 1.86
C TYR A 49 -9.47 5.95 2.50
N ALA A 50 -10.44 5.47 1.71
CA ALA A 50 -11.42 4.50 2.17
C ALA A 50 -10.79 3.14 2.52
N LEU A 51 -9.61 2.82 1.95
CA LEU A 51 -8.90 1.56 2.22
C LEU A 51 -8.01 1.60 3.46
N VAL A 52 -7.71 2.79 3.99
CA VAL A 52 -6.81 2.94 5.16
C VAL A 52 -7.32 2.13 6.36
N PHE A 53 -8.59 2.25 6.70
CA PHE A 53 -9.18 1.52 7.82
C PHE A 53 -9.24 -0.01 7.60
N PRO A 54 -9.61 -0.52 6.41
CA PRO A 54 -9.44 -1.93 6.07
C PRO A 54 -8.01 -2.47 6.22
N TYR A 55 -7.00 -1.72 5.78
CA TYR A 55 -5.59 -2.11 5.98
C TYR A 55 -5.25 -2.22 7.47
N ILE A 56 -5.63 -1.20 8.26
CA ILE A 56 -5.44 -1.22 9.73
C ILE A 56 -6.11 -2.45 10.33
N SER A 57 -7.35 -2.76 9.95
CA SER A 57 -8.12 -3.88 10.50
C SER A 57 -7.45 -5.23 10.24
N VAL A 58 -6.98 -5.46 9.01
CA VAL A 58 -6.31 -6.71 8.63
C VAL A 58 -4.96 -6.88 9.34
N PHE A 59 -4.15 -5.82 9.42
CA PHE A 59 -2.86 -5.86 10.12
C PHE A 59 -3.01 -5.95 11.64
N ALA A 60 -3.94 -5.20 12.24
CA ALA A 60 -4.20 -5.24 13.68
C ALA A 60 -4.56 -6.67 14.12
N LYS A 61 -5.48 -7.33 13.42
CA LYS A 61 -5.86 -8.72 13.70
C LYS A 61 -4.72 -9.71 13.54
N ARG A 62 -3.84 -9.48 12.55
CA ARG A 62 -2.67 -10.33 12.36
C ARG A 62 -1.65 -10.15 13.48
N LEU A 63 -1.43 -8.91 13.92
CA LEU A 63 -0.56 -8.58 15.03
C LEU A 63 -1.11 -9.13 16.36
N HIS A 64 -2.41 -8.99 16.60
CA HIS A 64 -3.10 -9.61 17.75
C HIS A 64 -2.94 -11.13 17.76
N ASP A 65 -3.00 -11.78 16.59
CA ASP A 65 -2.76 -13.21 16.48
C ASP A 65 -1.32 -13.60 16.81
N ALA A 66 -0.35 -12.73 16.54
CA ALA A 66 1.06 -12.88 16.93
C ALA A 66 1.36 -12.45 18.37
N GLY A 67 0.34 -12.09 19.18
CA GLY A 67 0.51 -11.60 20.54
C GLY A 67 1.09 -10.18 20.63
N GLN A 68 1.08 -9.45 19.51
CA GLN A 68 1.64 -8.10 19.36
C GLN A 68 0.55 -7.03 19.47
N THR A 69 0.94 -5.78 19.73
CA THR A 69 0.00 -4.64 19.76
C THR A 69 -0.34 -4.16 18.35
N ALA A 70 -1.58 -3.73 18.11
CA ALA A 70 -1.99 -3.14 16.84
C ALA A 70 -1.16 -1.91 16.42
N TRP A 71 -0.59 -1.17 17.37
CA TRP A 71 0.28 -0.01 17.10
C TRP A 71 1.51 -0.34 16.25
N LEU A 72 1.96 -1.59 16.26
CA LEU A 72 3.05 -2.04 15.38
C LEU A 72 2.69 -1.95 13.89
N TRP A 73 1.40 -1.81 13.54
CA TRP A 73 0.98 -1.43 12.20
C TRP A 73 1.71 -0.19 11.69
N LEU A 74 1.96 0.82 12.52
CA LEU A 74 2.69 2.03 12.12
C LEU A 74 4.12 1.70 11.68
N ALA A 75 4.78 0.74 12.32
CA ALA A 75 6.10 0.29 11.90
C ALA A 75 6.05 -0.44 10.54
N PHE A 76 5.02 -1.27 10.31
CA PHE A 76 4.77 -1.88 8.99
C PHE A 76 4.49 -0.82 7.92
N LEU A 77 3.73 0.23 8.25
CA LEU A 77 3.46 1.34 7.34
C LEU A 77 4.73 2.10 6.99
N VAL A 78 5.57 2.43 7.98
CA VAL A 78 6.88 3.07 7.73
C VAL A 78 7.77 2.17 6.88
N GLY A 79 7.84 0.87 7.19
CA GLY A 79 8.57 -0.11 6.38
C GLY A 79 8.09 -0.16 4.94
N TRP A 80 6.76 -0.16 4.73
CA TRP A 80 6.15 -0.10 3.41
C TRP A 80 6.53 1.19 2.66
N VAL A 81 6.45 2.36 3.31
CA VAL A 81 6.83 3.66 2.70
C VAL A 81 8.29 3.64 2.25
N VAL A 82 9.20 3.14 3.10
CA VAL A 82 10.63 3.05 2.78
C VAL A 82 10.87 2.12 1.59
N VAL A 83 10.31 0.90 1.62
CA VAL A 83 10.46 -0.06 0.52
C VAL A 83 9.88 0.50 -0.77
N ASN A 84 8.69 1.11 -0.72
CA ASN A 84 8.03 1.71 -1.87
C ASN A 84 8.83 2.89 -2.46
N ALA A 85 9.43 3.73 -1.62
CA ALA A 85 10.25 4.84 -2.06
C ALA A 85 11.53 4.37 -2.76
N VAL A 86 12.23 3.40 -2.17
CA VAL A 86 13.47 2.85 -2.73
C VAL A 86 13.19 2.10 -4.03
N VAL A 87 12.24 1.16 -4.02
CA VAL A 87 11.88 0.39 -5.21
C VAL A 87 11.30 1.30 -6.29
N GLY A 88 10.46 2.26 -5.92
CA GLY A 88 9.86 3.21 -6.84
C GLY A 88 10.90 4.09 -7.52
N GLY A 89 11.86 4.62 -6.75
CA GLY A 89 12.99 5.38 -7.31
C GLY A 89 13.79 4.55 -8.32
N ILE A 90 14.13 3.30 -7.97
CA ILE A 90 14.86 2.40 -8.88
C ILE A 90 14.04 2.12 -10.16
N LEU A 91 12.78 1.73 -10.02
CA LEU A 91 11.93 1.39 -11.18
C LEU A 91 11.66 2.60 -12.08
N MET A 92 11.48 3.80 -11.50
CA MET A 92 11.34 5.02 -12.26
C MET A 92 12.56 5.27 -13.16
N GLN A 93 13.78 5.13 -12.63
CA GLN A 93 15.00 5.32 -13.42
C GLN A 93 15.19 4.24 -14.49
N LEU A 94 14.77 3.01 -14.22
CA LEU A 94 14.95 1.89 -15.15
C LEU A 94 13.92 1.89 -16.30
N MET A 95 12.72 2.38 -16.04
CA MET A 95 11.58 2.22 -16.95
C MET A 95 11.16 3.52 -17.65
N VAL A 96 11.53 4.69 -17.10
CA VAL A 96 11.19 5.99 -17.66
C VAL A 96 12.49 6.70 -18.09
N PRO A 97 12.76 6.79 -19.40
CA PRO A 97 13.92 7.53 -19.89
C PRO A 97 13.88 8.99 -19.44
N GLY A 98 14.99 9.50 -18.91
CA GLY A 98 15.07 10.88 -18.43
C GLY A 98 14.19 11.18 -17.21
N ALA A 99 13.78 10.18 -16.42
CA ALA A 99 12.90 10.35 -15.26
C ALA A 99 13.36 11.46 -14.29
N MET A 100 14.66 11.55 -14.01
CA MET A 100 15.21 12.61 -13.15
C MET A 100 15.02 14.00 -13.73
N GLU A 101 15.30 14.19 -15.03
CA GLU A 101 15.17 15.47 -15.71
C GLU A 101 13.71 15.89 -15.76
N LEU A 102 12.82 14.98 -16.19
CA LEU A 102 11.39 15.22 -16.26
C LEU A 102 10.78 15.56 -14.88
N SER A 103 11.20 14.86 -13.82
CA SER A 103 10.79 15.16 -12.45
C SER A 103 11.31 16.51 -11.97
N THR A 104 12.55 16.87 -12.32
CA THR A 104 13.16 18.15 -11.91
C THR A 104 12.49 19.32 -12.61
N ASP A 105 12.22 19.18 -13.90
CA ASP A 105 11.47 20.16 -14.70
C ASP A 105 10.08 20.40 -14.14
N LEU A 106 9.37 19.34 -13.76
CA LEU A 106 8.04 19.43 -13.14
C LEU A 106 8.09 20.16 -11.80
N VAL A 107 9.04 19.80 -10.92
CA VAL A 107 9.21 20.47 -9.62
C VAL A 107 9.53 21.94 -9.80
N ASN A 108 10.45 22.28 -10.71
CA ASN A 108 10.81 23.67 -11.00
C ASN A 108 9.62 24.47 -11.54
N ALA A 109 8.83 23.89 -12.45
CA ALA A 109 7.65 24.53 -12.99
C ALA A 109 6.55 24.74 -11.94
N MET A 110 6.41 23.83 -10.97
CA MET A 110 5.47 23.98 -9.85
C MET A 110 5.91 25.07 -8.84
N MET A 111 7.21 25.31 -8.71
CA MET A 111 7.77 26.30 -7.78
C MET A 111 7.83 27.73 -8.36
N ALA A 112 7.64 27.91 -9.67
CA ALA A 112 7.62 29.20 -10.36
C ALA A 112 6.34 29.43 -11.19
N PRO A 113 5.13 29.36 -10.57
CA PRO A 113 3.85 29.31 -11.29
C PRO A 113 3.50 30.58 -12.07
N GLU A 114 4.10 31.73 -11.77
CA GLU A 114 3.79 33.02 -12.41
C GLU A 114 4.33 33.15 -13.84
N SER A 115 5.24 32.27 -14.26
CA SER A 115 5.89 32.32 -15.58
C SER A 115 5.55 31.15 -16.50
N VAL A 116 4.71 30.22 -16.03
CA VAL A 116 4.44 28.94 -16.69
C VAL A 116 3.03 28.92 -17.25
N ASP A 117 2.90 28.62 -18.54
CA ASP A 117 1.62 28.28 -19.14
C ASP A 117 1.01 27.06 -18.42
N GLN A 118 -0.10 27.29 -17.72
CA GLN A 118 -0.79 26.22 -16.97
C GLN A 118 -1.22 25.07 -17.87
N ALA A 119 -1.54 25.33 -19.14
CA ALA A 119 -1.90 24.28 -20.09
C ALA A 119 -0.69 23.40 -20.45
N ALA A 120 0.48 24.00 -20.68
CA ALA A 120 1.71 23.26 -20.89
C ALA A 120 2.15 22.46 -19.65
N LEU A 121 1.98 23.03 -18.45
CA LEU A 121 2.29 22.33 -17.20
C LEU A 121 1.37 21.13 -16.97
N SER A 122 0.06 21.29 -17.18
CA SER A 122 -0.90 20.20 -16.99
C SER A 122 -0.65 19.04 -17.95
N ALA A 123 -0.29 19.32 -19.21
CA ALA A 123 0.10 18.30 -20.19
C ALA A 123 1.34 17.52 -19.75
N LYS A 124 2.38 18.19 -19.24
CA LYS A 124 3.59 17.54 -18.70
C LYS A 124 3.29 16.67 -17.48
N VAL A 125 2.42 17.15 -16.59
CA VAL A 125 1.97 16.37 -15.41
C VAL A 125 1.22 15.11 -15.85
N GLU A 126 0.35 15.22 -16.85
CA GLU A 126 -0.39 14.07 -17.37
C GLU A 126 0.55 13.05 -18.05
N GLU A 127 1.49 13.52 -18.87
CA GLU A 127 2.50 12.67 -19.51
C GLU A 127 3.34 11.93 -18.47
N PHE A 128 3.83 12.64 -17.45
CA PHE A 128 4.58 12.02 -16.35
C PHE A 128 3.73 11.04 -15.55
N ALA A 129 2.45 11.35 -15.28
CA ALA A 129 1.53 10.44 -14.60
C ALA A 129 1.34 9.13 -15.40
N ARG A 130 1.23 9.22 -16.73
CA ARG A 130 1.12 8.06 -17.62
C ARG A 130 2.41 7.23 -17.63
N LEU A 131 3.57 7.87 -17.77
CA LEU A 131 4.87 7.20 -17.79
C LEU A 131 5.21 6.53 -16.44
N SER A 132 4.87 7.20 -15.33
CA SER A 132 5.12 6.71 -13.98
C SER A 132 4.11 5.66 -13.49
N ALA A 133 3.00 5.47 -14.21
CA ALA A 133 1.93 4.55 -13.80
C ALA A 133 2.44 3.11 -13.55
N VAL A 134 3.15 2.52 -14.52
CA VAL A 134 3.64 1.14 -14.40
C VAL A 134 4.70 1.00 -13.30
N PRO A 135 5.75 1.86 -13.24
CA PRO A 135 6.71 1.85 -12.13
C PRO A 135 6.05 1.97 -10.75
N ASN A 136 5.07 2.87 -10.60
CA ASN A 136 4.37 3.09 -9.34
C ASN A 136 3.55 1.87 -8.91
N ILE A 137 2.80 1.27 -9.83
CA ILE A 137 2.01 0.06 -9.55
C ILE A 137 2.94 -1.10 -9.16
N LEU A 138 4.05 -1.30 -9.89
CA LEU A 138 5.02 -2.34 -9.58
C LEU A 138 5.69 -2.12 -8.22
N SER A 139 6.10 -0.88 -7.92
CA SER A 139 6.67 -0.54 -6.62
C SER A 139 5.68 -0.81 -5.48
N PHE A 140 4.42 -0.38 -5.66
CA PHE A 140 3.34 -0.63 -4.72
C PHE A 140 3.15 -2.13 -4.46
N LEU A 141 3.13 -2.95 -5.52
CA LEU A 141 2.97 -4.40 -5.41
C LEU A 141 4.15 -5.06 -4.69
N ILE A 142 5.38 -4.67 -5.02
CA ILE A 142 6.59 -5.19 -4.38
C ILE A 142 6.62 -4.80 -2.90
N ALA A 143 6.40 -3.53 -2.59
CA ALA A 143 6.38 -3.04 -1.21
C ALA A 143 5.29 -3.71 -0.37
N SER A 144 4.08 -3.88 -0.93
CA SER A 144 2.97 -4.57 -0.27
C SER A 144 3.26 -6.07 -0.11
N GLY A 145 3.88 -6.69 -1.11
CA GLY A 145 4.29 -8.09 -1.05
C GLY A 145 5.34 -8.35 0.02
N VAL A 146 6.40 -7.52 0.09
CA VAL A 146 7.46 -7.63 1.10
C VAL A 146 6.90 -7.39 2.49
N THR A 147 6.20 -6.27 2.71
CA THR A 147 5.63 -5.91 4.02
C THR A 147 4.60 -6.94 4.48
N GLY A 148 3.74 -7.37 3.57
CA GLY A 148 2.75 -8.43 3.79
C GLY A 148 3.40 -9.77 4.11
N TYR A 149 4.47 -10.13 3.43
CA TYR A 149 5.22 -11.37 3.71
C TYR A 149 5.82 -11.36 5.11
N VAL A 150 6.40 -10.23 5.55
CA VAL A 150 6.92 -10.08 6.91
C VAL A 150 5.79 -10.30 7.94
N ALA A 151 4.64 -9.64 7.79
CA ALA A 151 3.50 -9.82 8.68
C ALA A 151 2.92 -11.25 8.64
N TYR A 152 2.88 -11.86 7.45
CA TYR A 152 2.47 -13.24 7.26
C TYR A 152 3.40 -14.21 8.01
N SER A 153 4.71 -13.96 7.96
CA SER A 153 5.75 -14.82 8.55
C SER A 153 5.78 -14.84 10.09
N LEU A 154 5.11 -13.88 10.75
CA LEU A 154 5.07 -13.82 12.21
C LEU A 154 4.55 -15.14 12.82
N LYS A 155 5.08 -15.54 13.98
CA LYS A 155 4.55 -16.72 14.67
C LYS A 155 3.25 -16.33 15.39
N SER A 156 2.23 -17.16 15.28
CA SER A 156 0.98 -16.99 16.02
C SER A 156 1.19 -17.37 17.48
N ASP A 157 0.59 -16.61 18.40
CA ASP A 157 0.58 -16.93 19.84
C ASP A 157 -0.22 -18.22 20.07
N PRO A 158 0.40 -19.28 20.61
CA PRO A 158 -0.29 -20.56 20.82
C PRO A 158 -1.32 -20.48 21.97
N ARG A 159 -1.27 -19.44 22.81
CA ARG A 159 -2.18 -19.30 23.94
C ARG A 159 -3.38 -18.43 23.58
N PRO A 160 -4.51 -18.61 24.29
CA PRO A 160 -5.58 -17.62 24.30
C PRO A 160 -5.03 -16.26 24.77
N ASN A 161 -5.45 -15.18 24.12
CA ASN A 161 -5.11 -13.83 24.54
C ASN A 161 -6.39 -12.96 24.60
N ARG A 162 -6.25 -11.68 24.97
CA ARG A 162 -7.38 -10.75 25.13
C ARG A 162 -8.24 -10.57 23.87
N PHE A 163 -7.73 -10.96 22.70
CA PHE A 163 -8.39 -10.84 21.41
C PHE A 163 -9.04 -12.16 20.95
N GLY A 164 -8.99 -13.21 21.78
CA GLY A 164 -9.71 -14.47 21.54
C GLY A 164 -8.82 -15.71 21.53
N PRO A 165 -9.42 -16.88 21.24
CA PRO A 165 -8.72 -18.15 21.20
C PRO A 165 -7.71 -18.23 20.05
N PRO A 166 -6.73 -19.14 20.11
CA PRO A 166 -5.79 -19.39 19.02
C PRO A 166 -6.49 -19.63 17.69
N THR A 167 -5.95 -19.06 16.62
CA THR A 167 -6.47 -19.32 15.28
C THR A 167 -6.06 -20.72 14.81
N THR A 168 -7.01 -21.49 14.29
CA THR A 168 -6.74 -22.82 13.73
C THR A 168 -5.93 -22.64 12.44
N GLY A 169 -4.67 -23.06 12.46
CA GLY A 169 -3.70 -22.83 11.37
C GLY A 169 -2.35 -22.26 11.82
N SER A 170 -2.11 -22.10 13.12
CA SER A 170 -0.76 -21.85 13.64
C SER A 170 0.16 -23.01 13.25
N ARG A 171 1.31 -22.72 12.65
CA ARG A 171 2.40 -23.70 12.56
C ARG A 171 2.90 -23.90 13.99
N SER A 172 2.37 -24.92 14.67
CA SER A 172 2.96 -25.45 15.89
C SER A 172 4.26 -26.17 15.50
N SER A 173 5.39 -25.51 15.72
CA SER A 173 6.70 -26.17 15.82
C SER A 173 7.15 -26.11 17.26
#